data_AF-A0A6G7C2M6-F1
#
_entry.id   AF-A0A6G7C2M6-F1
#
_cell.length_a   1.000
_cell.length_b   1.000
_cell.length_c   1.000
_cell.angle_alpha   90.00
_cell.angle_beta   90.00
_cell.angle_gamma   90.00
#
_symmetry.space_group_name_H-M   'P 1'
#
loop_
_entity.id
_entity.type
_entity.pdbx_description
1 polymer ?
#
loop_
_entity_poly.entity_id
_entity_poly.type
_entity_poly.pdbx_seq_one_letter_code
_entity_poly.pdbx_strand_id
1 'polypeptide(L)'
;MLKVYKKQLIWATMACMITISSCKKALDFLPEDKLDSSKTFNTLADADAAVLGIYGQVATLGDRYVVLNELRADLIDVTTNANPYLQQISNHEAGIDNPYADPTAFYQIIFNCNDALKNFKIMASSGKLSNADFNQRYSDIAVLRAWLYLQLGMHFGDVPYVKTTIDNVTQIKELEHYPKTNFNNLIDSLIQDTKDLPYMEPYAYPTGSSLVFTTDGANTQRIFVNKPHVLGELYLWKGDYYQAAYWYKKILSAEDNNTDIEYLYNGNRIGPYNFTVNFARAQEGSSLVNSVTEGWRSMFALPNTNKVWNSEWNWSIPYSNSFAPGNPFIELFSKAGKYELRPSKKIMDEWNSQTNANGIPWDPRGKLSYEIAADGEPVITKFTDNSTDVLNLLNRGGRWNINRAAGAHLRFAEAANQDGQGRLAYALANRGLIRTFYYGAFTSAGTVAAGSFFELESQITHQGFGLDRQTYPKSSPYYFDARDNASLARGVWYRSIGVRGRATMPEWTFPGIVYTPGTVNGYGQMMMGFDVPKQDLEDKLIEESSYELAFEGERWSDLTRIARRRNDPAFLADKVYEKLLKANNPKAGAVRSKLMDPKNWYLPFKIN
;
A
#
# COMPACT_ATOMS: atom_id res chain seq x y z
N MET A 1 60.93 56.14 -22.59
CA MET A 1 59.71 56.97 -22.65
C MET A 1 58.66 56.35 -21.74
N LEU A 2 58.23 57.13 -20.72
CA LEU A 2 56.97 57.08 -19.93
C LEU A 2 56.42 55.71 -19.47
N LYS A 3 55.97 55.45 -18.23
CA LYS A 3 55.82 56.15 -16.95
C LYS A 3 55.35 55.05 -15.94
N VAL A 4 55.98 54.97 -14.77
CA VAL A 4 55.45 54.90 -13.36
C VAL A 4 54.10 54.15 -13.15
N TYR A 5 53.90 53.19 -12.21
CA TYR A 5 53.90 53.27 -10.73
C TYR A 5 54.03 51.86 -10.10
N LYS A 6 54.98 51.61 -9.19
CA LYS A 6 54.82 51.62 -7.72
C LYS A 6 53.50 51.02 -7.20
N LYS A 7 53.57 49.78 -6.69
CA LYS A 7 53.35 49.40 -5.27
C LYS A 7 53.20 47.87 -5.16
N GLN A 8 54.11 47.27 -4.43
CA GLN A 8 53.86 45.99 -3.77
C GLN A 8 52.68 46.15 -2.81
N LEU A 9 52.01 45.03 -2.54
CA LEU A 9 50.98 44.82 -1.51
C LEU A 9 49.56 45.22 -1.91
N ILE A 10 48.65 44.25 -1.69
CA ILE A 10 47.19 44.26 -1.82
C ILE A 10 46.71 43.75 -3.20
N TRP A 11 45.93 42.66 -3.17
CA TRP A 11 45.22 41.96 -4.27
C TRP A 11 45.81 40.63 -4.79
N ALA A 12 46.58 39.93 -3.96
CA ALA A 12 46.71 38.45 -4.03
C ALA A 12 45.62 37.76 -3.18
N THR A 13 44.39 38.27 -3.23
CA THR A 13 43.28 37.87 -2.33
C THR A 13 41.92 37.78 -3.04
N MET A 14 41.88 37.46 -4.34
CA MET A 14 40.59 37.30 -5.02
C MET A 14 40.67 36.45 -6.31
N ALA A 15 41.12 35.21 -6.21
CA ALA A 15 40.93 34.22 -7.29
C ALA A 15 41.30 32.79 -6.81
N CYS A 16 40.67 32.29 -5.75
CA CYS A 16 40.64 30.86 -5.39
C CYS A 16 39.68 30.66 -4.22
N MET A 17 38.37 30.77 -4.46
CA MET A 17 37.32 30.27 -3.55
C MET A 17 36.04 30.06 -4.37
N ILE A 18 36.06 29.06 -5.24
CA ILE A 18 34.83 28.34 -5.63
C ILE A 18 35.06 26.91 -5.13
N THR A 19 34.89 26.74 -3.81
CA THR A 19 34.79 25.42 -3.21
C THR A 19 33.36 24.94 -3.37
N ILE A 20 33.27 23.76 -3.96
CA ILE A 20 32.08 23.01 -4.29
C ILE A 20 31.45 22.53 -2.98
N SER A 21 30.32 23.12 -2.59
CA SER A 21 29.49 22.63 -1.48
C SER A 21 28.66 21.44 -1.96
N SER A 22 29.31 20.30 -2.20
CA SER A 22 28.64 19.00 -2.32
C SER A 22 28.44 18.44 -0.91
N CYS A 23 27.19 18.31 -0.46
CA CYS A 23 26.85 17.65 0.81
C CYS A 23 27.12 16.14 0.72
N LYS A 24 28.39 15.75 0.73
CA LYS A 24 28.83 14.40 1.11
C LYS A 24 29.03 14.40 2.62
N LYS A 25 27.97 14.15 3.41
CA LYS A 25 28.03 13.75 4.84
C LYS A 25 26.67 13.44 5.48
N ALA A 26 25.67 12.96 4.73
CA ALA A 26 24.37 12.58 5.28
C ALA A 26 24.24 11.08 5.62
N LEU A 27 25.35 10.31 5.66
CA LEU A 27 25.30 8.85 5.71
C LEU A 27 26.33 8.16 6.60
N ASP A 28 26.90 8.88 7.57
CA ASP A 28 27.59 8.27 8.71
C ASP A 28 27.07 8.94 9.99
N PHE A 29 26.01 8.41 10.58
CA PHE A 29 25.68 8.71 11.97
C PHE A 29 26.51 7.80 12.87
N LEU A 30 27.77 8.19 13.11
CA LEU A 30 28.44 7.91 14.37
C LEU A 30 28.22 9.13 15.28
N PRO A 31 27.99 8.93 16.59
CA PRO A 31 27.60 10.02 17.48
C PRO A 31 28.83 10.88 17.79
N GLU A 32 29.07 11.91 16.99
CA GLU A 32 30.04 12.96 17.35
C GLU A 32 29.31 14.24 17.74
N ASP A 33 29.56 14.58 19.01
CA ASP A 33 29.10 15.71 19.80
C ASP A 33 27.59 15.89 19.91
N LYS A 34 27.10 15.83 21.17
CA LYS A 34 25.80 16.35 21.56
C LYS A 34 25.70 17.80 21.09
N LEU A 35 25.18 18.02 19.88
CA LEU A 35 24.37 19.18 19.58
C LEU A 35 23.40 19.29 20.75
N ASP A 36 23.56 20.35 21.53
CA ASP A 36 22.76 20.62 22.71
C ASP A 36 21.30 20.29 22.40
N SER A 37 20.75 19.26 23.02
CA SER A 37 19.41 18.76 22.71
C SER A 37 18.34 19.83 22.95
N SER A 38 18.66 20.87 23.75
CA SER A 38 17.82 22.06 23.91
C SER A 38 17.77 22.94 22.64
N LYS A 39 18.71 22.78 21.71
CA LYS A 39 18.83 23.55 20.46
C LYS A 39 18.19 22.87 19.24
N THR A 40 18.00 21.55 19.24
CA THR A 40 17.54 20.78 18.07
C THR A 40 16.03 20.89 17.79
N PHE A 41 15.19 21.19 18.78
CA PHE A 41 13.73 21.30 18.63
C PHE A 41 13.21 22.65 19.14
N ASN A 42 13.41 23.71 18.38
CA ASN A 42 13.04 25.07 18.78
C ASN A 42 12.01 25.76 17.91
N THR A 43 11.97 25.43 16.63
CA THR A 43 11.14 26.10 15.64
C THR A 43 10.27 25.11 14.88
N LEU A 44 9.22 25.61 14.22
CA LEU A 44 8.40 24.80 13.32
C LEU A 44 9.25 24.09 12.25
N ALA A 45 10.25 24.80 11.71
CA ALA A 45 11.17 24.25 10.71
C ALA A 45 12.01 23.10 11.26
N ASP A 46 12.43 23.15 12.53
CA ASP A 46 13.14 22.04 13.18
C ASP A 46 12.22 20.80 13.29
N ALA A 47 10.95 21.02 13.64
CA ALA A 47 9.97 19.94 13.69
C ALA A 47 9.69 19.34 12.31
N ASP A 48 9.64 20.16 11.26
CA ASP A 48 9.51 19.70 9.87
C ASP A 48 10.72 18.89 9.43
N ALA A 49 11.92 19.38 9.72
CA ALA A 49 13.17 18.67 9.43
C ALA A 49 13.20 17.30 10.14
N ALA A 50 12.74 17.22 11.40
CA ALA A 50 12.65 15.97 12.12
C ALA A 50 11.67 14.98 11.46
N VAL A 51 10.47 15.44 11.08
CA VAL A 51 9.50 14.58 10.36
C VAL A 51 10.09 14.08 9.04
N LEU A 52 10.57 14.99 8.18
CA LEU A 52 11.11 14.63 6.87
C LEU A 52 12.35 13.73 6.99
N GLY A 53 13.21 13.97 7.98
CA GLY A 53 14.38 13.13 8.27
C GLY A 53 13.98 11.69 8.64
N ILE A 54 12.95 11.51 9.47
CA ILE A 54 12.41 10.18 9.81
C ILE A 54 11.88 9.48 8.56
N TYR A 55 11.09 10.16 7.71
CA TYR A 55 10.61 9.56 6.46
C TYR A 55 11.75 9.25 5.47
N GLY A 56 12.82 10.04 5.45
CA GLY A 56 14.04 9.72 4.72
C GLY A 56 14.71 8.43 5.20
N GLN A 57 14.69 8.16 6.51
CA GLN A 57 15.15 6.88 7.05
C GLN A 57 14.20 5.73 6.69
N VAL A 58 12.88 5.94 6.75
CA VAL A 58 11.90 4.93 6.30
C VAL A 58 12.15 4.53 4.84
N ALA A 59 12.52 5.47 3.97
CA ALA A 59 12.85 5.20 2.58
C ALA A 59 13.95 4.13 2.40
N THR A 60 14.86 4.00 3.38
CA THR A 60 15.92 2.98 3.40
C THR A 60 15.43 1.56 3.67
N LEU A 61 14.18 1.41 4.14
CA LEU A 61 13.57 0.10 4.41
C LEU A 61 12.87 -0.51 3.18
N GLY A 62 12.78 0.21 2.05
CA GLY A 62 11.93 -0.18 0.93
C GLY A 62 12.22 -1.58 0.37
N ASP A 63 13.50 -1.92 0.19
CA ASP A 63 13.92 -3.25 -0.25
C ASP A 63 13.58 -4.33 0.79
N ARG A 64 13.90 -4.09 2.06
CA ARG A 64 13.60 -5.00 3.16
C ARG A 64 12.11 -5.24 3.29
N TYR A 65 11.29 -4.19 3.16
CA TYR A 65 9.84 -4.30 3.19
C TYR A 65 9.32 -5.26 2.13
N VAL A 66 9.71 -5.05 0.86
CA VAL A 66 9.25 -5.88 -0.25
C VAL A 66 9.81 -7.30 -0.13
N VAL A 67 11.09 -7.48 0.22
CA VAL A 67 11.68 -8.81 0.41
C VAL A 67 10.96 -9.59 1.50
N LEU A 68 10.72 -8.99 2.67
CA LEU A 68 10.09 -9.69 3.79
C LEU A 68 8.60 -9.95 3.57
N ASN A 69 7.90 -9.10 2.81
CA ASN A 69 6.48 -9.25 2.57
C ASN A 69 6.11 -9.96 1.26
N GLU A 70 6.99 -10.09 0.29
CA GLU A 70 6.69 -10.77 -0.99
C GLU A 70 7.53 -12.03 -1.23
N LEU A 71 8.85 -11.98 -1.01
CA LEU A 71 9.73 -13.12 -1.33
C LEU A 71 9.48 -14.32 -0.42
N ARG A 72 9.07 -14.07 0.83
CA ARG A 72 8.65 -15.09 1.79
C ARG A 72 7.31 -15.73 1.42
N ALA A 73 6.51 -15.07 0.58
CA ALA A 73 5.22 -15.54 0.14
C ALA A 73 5.34 -16.31 -1.20
N ASP A 74 4.31 -16.24 -2.05
CA ASP A 74 4.13 -17.09 -3.22
C ASP A 74 4.29 -16.37 -4.58
N LEU A 75 4.35 -15.03 -4.61
CA LEU A 75 4.29 -14.26 -5.86
C LEU A 75 5.66 -13.87 -6.43
N ILE A 76 6.68 -13.66 -5.59
CA ILE A 76 8.05 -13.36 -6.04
C ILE A 76 8.95 -14.57 -5.83
N ASP A 77 9.88 -14.79 -6.76
CA ASP A 77 10.93 -15.80 -6.65
C ASP A 77 12.32 -15.21 -6.94
N VAL A 78 13.35 -15.95 -6.54
CA VAL A 78 14.74 -15.59 -6.80
C VAL A 78 15.15 -15.88 -8.25
N THR A 79 16.09 -15.10 -8.76
CA THR A 79 16.79 -15.39 -10.02
C THR A 79 18.08 -16.17 -9.74
N THR A 80 18.80 -16.56 -10.80
CA THR A 80 20.14 -17.13 -10.69
C THR A 80 21.17 -16.15 -10.13
N ASN A 81 20.88 -14.85 -10.17
CA ASN A 81 21.78 -13.79 -9.69
C ASN A 81 21.54 -13.45 -8.22
N ALA A 82 20.49 -14.00 -7.60
CA ALA A 82 20.12 -13.69 -6.24
C ALA A 82 21.24 -14.03 -5.26
N ASN A 83 21.61 -13.07 -4.42
CA ASN A 83 22.56 -13.32 -3.36
C ASN A 83 22.11 -14.43 -2.38
N PRO A 84 23.03 -15.06 -1.63
CA PRO A 84 22.69 -16.16 -0.72
C PRO A 84 21.64 -15.80 0.33
N TYR A 85 21.57 -14.55 0.78
CA TYR A 85 20.60 -14.12 1.79
C TYR A 85 19.17 -14.08 1.23
N LEU A 86 18.97 -13.68 -0.02
CA LEU A 86 17.65 -13.76 -0.67
C LEU A 86 17.22 -15.22 -0.88
N GLN A 87 18.16 -16.11 -1.23
CA GLN A 87 17.88 -17.54 -1.34
C GLN A 87 17.45 -18.13 0.00
N GLN A 88 18.12 -17.76 1.10
CA GLN A 88 17.71 -18.15 2.45
C GLN A 88 16.31 -17.64 2.81
N ILE A 89 15.96 -16.41 2.44
CA ILE A 89 14.62 -15.86 2.67
C ILE A 89 13.56 -16.65 1.89
N SER A 90 13.77 -16.90 0.59
CA SER A 90 12.83 -17.68 -0.25
C SER A 90 12.67 -19.13 0.25
N ASN A 91 13.75 -19.72 0.76
CA ASN A 91 13.75 -21.08 1.30
C ASN A 91 13.34 -21.17 2.78
N HIS A 92 12.95 -20.07 3.42
CA HIS A 92 12.63 -20.04 4.87
C HIS A 92 13.77 -20.56 5.76
N GLU A 93 15.01 -20.25 5.40
CA GLU A 93 16.25 -20.66 6.09
C GLU A 93 17.05 -19.47 6.63
N ALA A 94 16.49 -18.25 6.59
CA ALA A 94 17.17 -17.05 7.07
C ALA A 94 17.60 -17.19 8.54
N GLY A 95 18.91 -17.05 8.76
CA GLY A 95 19.54 -17.04 10.07
C GLY A 95 19.67 -15.63 10.65
N ILE A 96 20.29 -15.55 11.83
CA ILE A 96 20.54 -14.30 12.57
C ILE A 96 21.51 -13.33 11.88
N ASP A 97 22.27 -13.82 10.90
CA ASP A 97 23.26 -13.10 10.11
C ASP A 97 22.68 -12.57 8.77
N ASN A 98 21.41 -12.90 8.47
CA ASN A 98 20.76 -12.45 7.26
C ASN A 98 20.36 -10.96 7.39
N PRO A 99 20.89 -10.06 6.54
CA PRO A 99 20.69 -8.60 6.68
C PRO A 99 19.25 -8.14 6.41
N TYR A 100 18.44 -8.96 5.73
CA TYR A 100 17.00 -8.69 5.57
C TYR A 100 16.21 -9.07 6.81
N ALA A 101 16.69 -10.05 7.59
CA ALA A 101 16.10 -10.49 8.85
C ALA A 101 16.62 -9.71 10.07
N ASP A 102 17.30 -8.57 9.86
CA ASP A 102 17.80 -7.73 10.94
C ASP A 102 16.76 -6.67 11.37
N PRO A 103 16.21 -6.75 12.60
CA PRO A 103 15.25 -5.78 13.13
C PRO A 103 15.87 -4.42 13.50
N THR A 104 17.20 -4.29 13.53
CA THR A 104 17.92 -3.11 14.07
C THR A 104 17.51 -1.81 13.40
N ALA A 105 17.38 -1.79 12.06
CA ALA A 105 17.03 -0.54 11.37
C ALA A 105 15.59 -0.09 11.66
N PHE A 106 14.66 -1.02 11.91
CA PHE A 106 13.30 -0.66 12.34
C PHE A 106 13.35 0.03 13.71
N TYR A 107 14.12 -0.52 14.66
CA TYR A 107 14.26 0.08 15.99
C TYR A 107 14.96 1.44 15.96
N GLN A 108 15.98 1.63 15.14
CA GLN A 108 16.63 2.93 14.96
C GLN A 108 15.60 4.01 14.57
N ILE A 109 14.73 3.71 13.60
CA ILE A 109 13.69 4.64 13.16
C ILE A 109 12.64 4.84 14.26
N ILE A 110 12.22 3.77 14.94
CA ILE A 110 11.28 3.84 16.07
C ILE A 110 11.82 4.75 17.18
N PHE A 111 13.12 4.70 17.48
CA PHE A 111 13.72 5.57 18.49
C PHE A 111 13.75 7.03 18.05
N ASN A 112 14.00 7.31 16.78
CA ASN A 112 13.88 8.66 16.23
C ASN A 112 12.43 9.15 16.29
N CYS A 113 11.45 8.28 16.04
CA CYS A 113 10.04 8.58 16.28
C CYS A 113 9.77 8.90 17.77
N ASN A 114 10.31 8.11 18.71
CA ASN A 114 10.13 8.36 20.14
C ASN A 114 10.70 9.72 20.55
N ASP A 115 11.88 10.10 20.03
CA ASP A 115 12.50 11.38 20.30
C ASP A 115 11.68 12.55 19.72
N ALA A 116 11.27 12.46 18.45
CA ALA A 116 10.41 13.45 17.83
C ALA A 116 9.08 13.64 18.61
N LEU A 117 8.41 12.55 18.98
CA LEU A 117 7.15 12.60 19.74
C LEU A 117 7.31 13.26 21.11
N LYS A 118 8.42 12.98 21.82
CA LYS A 118 8.75 13.64 23.09
C LYS A 118 8.98 15.13 22.88
N ASN A 119 9.79 15.50 21.91
CA ASN A 119 10.14 16.90 21.66
C ASN A 119 8.96 17.72 21.12
N PHE A 120 8.08 17.15 20.28
CA PHE A 120 6.86 17.83 19.85
C PHE A 120 5.96 18.20 21.03
N LYS A 121 5.84 17.32 22.05
CA LYS A 121 5.10 17.64 23.28
C LYS A 121 5.74 18.81 24.04
N ILE A 122 7.06 18.81 24.17
CA ILE A 122 7.81 19.90 24.81
C ILE A 122 7.60 21.21 24.04
N MET A 123 7.79 21.20 22.72
CA MET A 123 7.60 22.36 21.86
C MET A 123 6.18 22.93 21.99
N ALA A 124 5.14 22.08 21.92
CA ALA A 124 3.76 22.50 22.12
C ALA A 124 3.53 23.13 23.51
N SER A 125 4.01 22.49 24.58
CA SER A 125 3.86 23.02 25.95
C SER A 125 4.58 24.36 26.17
N SER A 126 5.64 24.61 25.40
CA SER A 126 6.41 25.86 25.41
C SER A 126 5.90 26.92 24.42
N GLY A 127 4.79 26.66 23.71
CA GLY A 127 4.21 27.58 22.73
C GLY A 127 4.99 27.70 21.41
N LYS A 128 5.95 26.81 21.15
CA LYS A 128 6.75 26.78 19.91
C LYS A 128 6.04 26.12 18.73
N LEU A 129 5.04 25.28 19.00
CA LEU A 129 4.13 24.73 18.00
C LEU A 129 2.72 25.16 18.32
N SER A 130 1.96 25.55 17.29
CA SER A 130 0.51 25.70 17.41
C SER A 130 -0.13 24.32 17.64
N ASN A 131 -1.37 24.29 18.16
CA ASN A 131 -2.12 23.03 18.29
C ASN A 131 -2.28 22.33 16.95
N ALA A 132 -2.54 23.07 15.87
CA ALA A 132 -2.68 22.50 14.53
C ALA A 132 -1.37 21.86 14.04
N ASP A 133 -0.25 22.55 14.25
CA ASP A 133 1.08 22.07 13.85
C ASP A 133 1.53 20.85 14.65
N PHE A 134 1.27 20.86 15.95
CA PHE A 134 1.53 19.73 16.83
C PHE A 134 0.68 18.53 16.42
N ASN A 135 -0.63 18.70 16.26
CA ASN A 135 -1.56 17.60 15.96
C ASN A 135 -1.17 16.86 14.69
N GLN A 136 -0.76 17.58 13.63
CA GLN A 136 -0.32 16.99 12.37
C GLN A 136 0.92 16.10 12.59
N ARG A 137 2.04 16.73 12.97
CA ARG A 137 3.35 16.09 13.11
C ARG A 137 3.34 14.95 14.12
N TYR A 138 2.67 15.16 15.25
CA TYR A 138 2.57 14.14 16.29
C TYR A 138 1.79 12.92 15.78
N SER A 139 0.65 13.13 15.11
CA SER A 139 -0.17 12.01 14.63
C SER A 139 0.54 11.24 13.50
N ASP A 140 1.22 11.93 12.57
CA ASP A 140 1.95 11.29 11.49
C ASP A 140 3.09 10.40 12.02
N ILE A 141 3.87 10.90 12.97
CA ILE A 141 4.97 10.11 13.57
C ILE A 141 4.46 9.01 14.49
N ALA A 142 3.38 9.24 15.25
CA ALA A 142 2.82 8.24 16.14
C ALA A 142 2.28 7.02 15.37
N VAL A 143 1.58 7.26 14.26
CA VAL A 143 1.05 6.18 13.42
C VAL A 143 2.16 5.52 12.59
N LEU A 144 3.15 6.29 12.10
CA LEU A 144 4.32 5.70 11.44
C LEU A 144 5.06 4.74 12.39
N ARG A 145 5.27 5.14 13.65
CA ARG A 145 5.84 4.26 14.68
C ARG A 145 5.01 3.00 14.90
N ALA A 146 3.69 3.12 14.90
CA ALA A 146 2.80 1.95 15.01
C ALA A 146 2.94 1.01 13.81
N TRP A 147 3.02 1.55 12.59
CA TRP A 147 3.27 0.74 11.40
C TRP A 147 4.63 0.03 11.44
N LEU A 148 5.70 0.70 11.89
CA LEU A 148 7.01 0.05 12.08
C LEU A 148 6.95 -1.11 13.07
N TYR A 149 6.22 -0.95 14.18
CA TYR A 149 5.99 -2.03 15.13
C TYR A 149 5.11 -3.15 14.58
N LEU A 150 4.11 -2.84 13.73
CA LEU A 150 3.33 -3.85 13.04
C LEU A 150 4.23 -4.71 12.14
N GLN A 151 5.12 -4.09 11.35
CA GLN A 151 6.11 -4.83 10.54
C GLN A 151 7.00 -5.74 11.40
N LEU A 152 7.53 -5.22 12.52
CA LEU A 152 8.31 -6.01 13.46
C LEU A 152 7.51 -7.20 14.01
N GLY A 153 6.27 -6.99 14.44
CA GLY A 153 5.42 -8.05 14.96
C GLY A 153 5.07 -9.12 13.93
N MET A 154 4.78 -8.73 12.69
CA MET A 154 4.47 -9.68 11.60
C MET A 154 5.66 -10.56 11.22
N HIS A 155 6.88 -10.03 11.33
CA HIS A 155 8.10 -10.75 10.92
C HIS A 155 8.79 -11.49 12.06
N PHE A 156 8.74 -10.99 13.29
CA PHE A 156 9.50 -11.54 14.42
C PHE A 156 8.61 -12.07 15.56
N GLY A 157 7.30 -11.86 15.49
CA GLY A 157 6.33 -12.32 16.48
C GLY A 157 6.41 -11.49 17.74
N ASP A 158 7.08 -12.02 18.76
CA ASP A 158 7.24 -11.35 20.05
C ASP A 158 8.42 -10.38 19.99
N VAL A 159 8.16 -9.10 20.30
CA VAL A 159 9.17 -8.03 20.13
C VAL A 159 9.20 -7.05 21.32
N PRO A 160 10.36 -6.46 21.64
CA PRO A 160 10.44 -5.36 22.60
C PRO A 160 9.59 -4.15 22.19
N TYR A 161 8.59 -3.80 23.00
CA TYR A 161 7.77 -2.62 22.76
C TYR A 161 8.22 -1.45 23.64
N VAL A 162 8.88 -0.46 23.04
CA VAL A 162 9.60 0.60 23.75
C VAL A 162 9.13 1.98 23.29
N LYS A 163 8.59 2.75 24.23
CA LYS A 163 8.06 4.10 23.97
C LYS A 163 8.96 5.23 24.47
N THR A 164 10.05 4.89 25.15
CA THR A 164 11.00 5.85 25.70
C THR A 164 12.04 6.25 24.66
N THR A 165 12.59 7.44 24.83
CA THR A 165 13.79 7.85 24.12
C THR A 165 14.99 7.06 24.63
N ILE A 166 15.95 6.81 23.74
CA ILE A 166 17.27 6.33 24.12
C ILE A 166 18.27 7.47 23.95
N ASP A 167 19.21 7.58 24.88
CA ASP A 167 20.26 8.60 24.88
C ASP A 167 21.47 8.15 24.03
N ASN A 168 21.60 6.85 23.75
CA ASN A 168 22.70 6.28 22.96
C ASN A 168 22.27 5.04 22.15
N VAL A 169 22.78 4.93 20.92
CA VAL A 169 22.64 3.76 20.03
C VAL A 169 23.11 2.45 20.70
N THR A 170 24.02 2.50 21.67
CA THR A 170 24.39 1.31 22.47
C THR A 170 23.21 0.71 23.23
N GLN A 171 22.20 1.50 23.58
CA GLN A 171 20.96 1.02 24.22
C GLN A 171 20.08 0.21 23.26
N ILE A 172 20.31 0.27 21.94
CA ILE A 172 19.61 -0.60 20.99
C ILE A 172 20.02 -2.06 21.24
N LYS A 173 21.29 -2.34 21.55
CA LYS A 173 21.76 -3.70 21.85
C LYS A 173 21.10 -4.28 23.09
N GLU A 174 20.74 -3.44 24.05
CA GLU A 174 20.02 -3.89 25.25
C GLU A 174 18.63 -4.45 24.94
N LEU A 175 18.02 -4.09 23.80
CA LEU A 175 16.72 -4.63 23.38
C LEU A 175 16.71 -6.16 23.28
N GLU A 176 17.86 -6.81 23.07
CA GLU A 176 17.95 -8.26 23.07
C GLU A 176 17.51 -8.87 24.42
N HIS A 177 17.70 -8.13 25.52
CA HIS A 177 17.33 -8.53 26.88
C HIS A 177 16.02 -7.90 27.37
N TYR A 178 15.39 -7.02 26.58
CA TYR A 178 14.13 -6.38 26.97
C TYR A 178 12.97 -7.39 27.00
N PRO A 179 12.02 -7.23 27.92
CA PRO A 179 10.77 -7.98 27.88
C PRO A 179 10.06 -7.80 26.54
N LYS A 180 9.70 -8.93 25.93
CA LYS A 180 9.00 -8.95 24.65
C LYS A 180 7.49 -8.91 24.88
N THR A 181 6.80 -8.12 24.08
CA THR A 181 5.34 -8.11 23.99
C THR A 181 4.94 -9.06 22.89
N ASN A 182 4.02 -9.98 23.18
CA ASN A 182 3.52 -10.88 22.15
C ASN A 182 2.72 -10.13 21.10
N PHE A 183 2.60 -10.71 19.91
CA PHE A 183 2.03 -10.00 18.78
C PHE A 183 0.58 -9.51 19.00
N ASN A 184 -0.29 -10.29 19.65
CA ASN A 184 -1.67 -9.86 19.88
C ASN A 184 -1.74 -8.68 20.86
N ASN A 185 -0.99 -8.74 21.96
CA ASN A 185 -0.91 -7.64 22.93
C ASN A 185 -0.23 -6.40 22.33
N LEU A 186 0.70 -6.60 21.39
CA LEU A 186 1.30 -5.52 20.62
C LEU A 186 0.21 -4.81 19.80
N ILE A 187 -0.58 -5.54 19.01
CA ILE A 187 -1.70 -4.97 18.24
C ILE A 187 -2.64 -4.14 19.14
N ASP A 188 -3.03 -4.66 20.30
CA ASP A 188 -3.86 -3.92 21.25
C ASP A 188 -3.21 -2.62 21.72
N SER A 189 -1.91 -2.67 22.03
CA SER A 189 -1.14 -1.50 22.44
C SER A 189 -1.03 -0.47 21.32
N LEU A 190 -0.79 -0.91 20.08
CA LEU A 190 -0.70 -0.04 18.91
C LEU A 190 -2.03 0.66 18.62
N ILE A 191 -3.15 -0.06 18.71
CA ILE A 191 -4.49 0.53 18.55
C ILE A 191 -4.75 1.55 19.66
N GLN A 192 -4.47 1.20 20.91
CA GLN A 192 -4.70 2.07 22.06
C GLN A 192 -3.89 3.37 21.97
N ASP A 193 -2.67 3.31 21.44
CA ASP A 193 -1.80 4.47 21.26
C ASP A 193 -2.20 5.38 20.08
N THR A 194 -3.02 4.88 19.12
CA THR A 194 -3.24 5.58 17.84
C THR A 194 -4.69 5.92 17.51
N LYS A 195 -5.69 5.22 18.06
CA LYS A 195 -7.10 5.37 17.66
C LYS A 195 -7.69 6.77 17.94
N ASP A 196 -7.21 7.43 19.00
CA ASP A 196 -7.72 8.71 19.51
C ASP A 196 -6.77 9.89 19.20
N LEU A 197 -5.88 9.74 18.21
CA LEU A 197 -4.96 10.80 17.83
C LEU A 197 -5.71 12.02 17.26
N PRO A 198 -5.17 13.24 17.46
CA PRO A 198 -5.90 14.46 17.15
C PRO A 198 -5.97 14.80 15.65
N TYR A 199 -5.25 14.08 14.78
CA TYR A 199 -5.26 14.33 13.34
C TYR A 199 -5.21 13.01 12.55
N MET A 200 -6.40 12.48 12.24
CA MET A 200 -6.61 11.16 11.62
C MET A 200 -7.15 11.19 10.20
N GLU A 201 -7.52 12.37 9.69
CA GLU A 201 -8.06 12.49 8.34
C GLU A 201 -6.94 12.36 7.29
N PRO A 202 -7.16 11.61 6.20
CA PRO A 202 -6.18 11.43 5.14
C PRO A 202 -6.03 12.73 4.31
N TYR A 203 -4.79 13.12 4.02
CA TYR A 203 -4.43 14.28 3.17
C TYR A 203 -5.03 15.65 3.55
N ALA A 204 -5.66 15.76 4.71
CA ALA A 204 -6.42 16.93 5.16
C ALA A 204 -5.54 18.03 5.78
N TYR A 205 -4.32 18.21 5.25
CA TYR A 205 -3.41 19.23 5.76
C TYR A 205 -4.02 20.61 5.52
N PRO A 206 -4.06 21.51 6.53
CA PRO A 206 -4.56 22.86 6.35
C PRO A 206 -3.81 23.59 5.23
N THR A 207 -4.51 24.46 4.50
CA THR A 207 -3.90 25.30 3.48
C THR A 207 -2.71 26.07 4.06
N GLY A 208 -1.56 25.98 3.40
CA GLY A 208 -0.33 26.62 3.85
C GLY A 208 0.47 25.82 4.89
N SER A 209 0.12 24.57 5.20
CA SER A 209 0.94 23.69 6.03
C SER A 209 2.35 23.56 5.45
N SER A 210 3.38 23.78 6.27
CA SER A 210 4.79 23.71 5.86
C SER A 210 5.27 22.29 5.53
N LEU A 211 4.50 21.26 5.90
CA LEU A 211 4.76 19.87 5.52
C LEU A 211 4.36 19.57 4.07
N VAL A 212 3.48 20.38 3.47
CA VAL A 212 2.95 20.15 2.12
C VAL A 212 3.58 21.12 1.13
N PHE A 213 4.50 20.62 0.32
CA PHE A 213 5.18 21.37 -0.74
C PHE A 213 5.55 20.44 -1.89
N THR A 214 5.99 21.04 -3.00
CA THR A 214 6.55 20.31 -4.13
C THR A 214 8.03 20.65 -4.23
N THR A 215 8.89 19.64 -4.23
CA THR A 215 10.33 19.78 -4.43
C THR A 215 10.82 18.67 -5.35
N ASP A 216 11.76 18.98 -6.24
CA ASP A 216 12.35 18.02 -7.19
C ASP A 216 11.30 17.18 -7.97
N GLY A 217 10.18 17.81 -8.34
CA GLY A 217 9.10 17.15 -9.08
C GLY A 217 8.21 16.21 -8.24
N ALA A 218 8.46 16.06 -6.94
CA ALA A 218 7.66 15.27 -6.01
C ALA A 218 6.85 16.16 -5.06
N ASN A 219 5.55 15.88 -4.95
CA ASN A 219 4.69 16.48 -3.92
C ASN A 219 4.73 15.68 -2.62
N THR A 220 4.80 16.35 -1.47
CA THR A 220 4.95 15.70 -0.16
C THR A 220 3.64 15.19 0.47
N GLN A 221 2.47 15.60 -0.03
CA GLN A 221 1.18 15.31 0.61
C GLN A 221 0.92 13.83 0.85
N ARG A 222 1.37 12.95 -0.07
CA ARG A 222 1.21 11.48 0.01
C ARG A 222 2.46 10.73 0.47
N ILE A 223 3.50 11.44 0.95
CA ILE A 223 4.69 10.83 1.57
C ILE A 223 4.37 10.33 2.97
N PHE A 224 3.54 11.09 3.69
CA PHE A 224 3.17 10.79 5.06
C PHE A 224 2.25 9.57 5.13
N VAL A 225 2.40 8.79 6.21
CA VAL A 225 1.64 7.57 6.47
C VAL A 225 0.15 7.80 6.32
N ASN A 226 -0.53 6.94 5.55
CA ASN A 226 -1.98 6.94 5.52
C ASN A 226 -2.51 6.35 6.83
N LYS A 227 -2.97 7.23 7.73
CA LYS A 227 -3.36 6.85 9.08
C LYS A 227 -4.54 5.87 9.11
N PRO A 228 -5.64 6.11 8.38
CA PRO A 228 -6.71 5.13 8.31
C PRO A 228 -6.27 3.76 7.76
N HIS A 229 -5.32 3.68 6.83
CA HIS A 229 -4.78 2.40 6.35
C HIS A 229 -4.13 1.61 7.48
N VAL A 230 -3.23 2.22 8.24
CA VAL A 230 -2.56 1.54 9.36
C VAL A 230 -3.56 1.08 10.42
N LEU A 231 -4.53 1.91 10.79
CA LEU A 231 -5.58 1.52 11.73
C LEU A 231 -6.46 0.39 11.18
N GLY A 232 -6.79 0.42 9.89
CA GLY A 232 -7.49 -0.66 9.19
C GLY A 232 -6.74 -1.99 9.29
N GLU A 233 -5.42 -1.97 9.03
CA GLU A 233 -4.56 -3.17 9.16
C GLU A 233 -4.54 -3.68 10.61
N LEU A 234 -4.35 -2.79 11.60
CA LEU A 234 -4.34 -3.18 13.01
C LEU A 234 -5.67 -3.84 13.44
N TYR A 235 -6.81 -3.27 13.04
CA TYR A 235 -8.12 -3.85 13.37
C TYR A 235 -8.41 -5.14 12.59
N LEU A 236 -7.92 -5.29 11.36
CA LEU A 236 -7.97 -6.56 10.62
C LEU A 236 -7.17 -7.66 11.32
N TRP A 237 -5.97 -7.34 11.81
CA TRP A 237 -5.15 -8.26 12.59
C TRP A 237 -5.76 -8.61 13.94
N LYS A 238 -6.45 -7.65 14.57
CA LYS A 238 -7.21 -7.85 15.81
C LYS A 238 -8.44 -8.75 15.62
N GLY A 239 -9.01 -8.78 14.41
CA GLY A 239 -10.27 -9.47 14.13
C GLY A 239 -11.52 -8.65 14.48
N ASP A 240 -11.38 -7.33 14.66
CA ASP A 240 -12.50 -6.41 14.81
C ASP A 240 -12.86 -5.84 13.43
N TYR A 241 -13.69 -6.60 12.71
CA TYR A 241 -13.97 -6.34 11.30
C TYR A 241 -14.84 -5.11 11.06
N TYR A 242 -15.68 -4.74 12.02
CA TYR A 242 -16.44 -3.50 11.94
C TYR A 242 -15.50 -2.28 11.99
N GLN A 243 -14.57 -2.26 12.95
CA GLN A 243 -13.58 -1.18 13.03
C GLN A 243 -12.65 -1.17 11.83
N ALA A 244 -12.20 -2.33 11.35
CA ALA A 244 -11.42 -2.42 10.11
C ALA A 244 -12.17 -1.79 8.94
N ALA A 245 -13.43 -2.17 8.72
CA ALA A 245 -14.27 -1.60 7.66
C ALA A 245 -14.45 -0.08 7.84
N TYR A 246 -14.63 0.42 9.06
CA TYR A 246 -14.68 1.85 9.36
C TYR A 246 -13.42 2.60 8.93
N TRP A 247 -12.24 2.09 9.26
CA TRP A 247 -10.99 2.76 8.90
C TRP A 247 -10.69 2.71 7.41
N TYR A 248 -10.93 1.58 6.72
CA TYR A 248 -10.82 1.56 5.26
C TYR A 248 -11.87 2.46 4.60
N LYS A 249 -13.10 2.50 5.12
CA LYS A 249 -14.15 3.41 4.63
C LYS A 249 -13.69 4.87 4.69
N LYS A 250 -12.95 5.29 5.73
CA LYS A 250 -12.37 6.64 5.79
C LYS A 250 -11.42 6.94 4.62
N ILE A 251 -10.64 5.96 4.15
CA ILE A 251 -9.80 6.13 2.95
C ILE A 251 -10.68 6.28 1.70
N LEU A 252 -11.62 5.34 1.55
CA LEU A 252 -12.51 5.25 0.40
C LEU A 252 -13.37 6.50 0.23
N SER A 253 -13.80 7.10 1.33
CA SER A 253 -14.66 8.29 1.39
C SER A 253 -13.89 9.59 1.59
N ALA A 254 -12.55 9.59 1.55
CA ALA A 254 -11.72 10.78 1.77
C ALA A 254 -12.09 11.96 0.85
N GLU A 255 -12.54 11.63 -0.37
CA GLU A 255 -12.88 12.61 -1.41
C GLU A 255 -14.40 12.79 -1.59
N ASP A 256 -15.24 12.26 -0.70
CA ASP A 256 -16.72 12.33 -0.83
C ASP A 256 -17.27 13.77 -0.83
N ASN A 257 -16.50 14.76 -0.35
CA ASN A 257 -16.88 16.18 -0.31
C ASN A 257 -15.96 17.07 -1.16
N ASN A 258 -15.13 16.52 -2.03
CA ASN A 258 -14.21 17.31 -2.85
C ASN A 258 -14.97 18.13 -3.89
N THR A 259 -14.59 19.41 -4.07
CA THR A 259 -15.20 20.29 -5.08
C THR A 259 -14.69 20.03 -6.50
N ASP A 260 -13.50 19.44 -6.65
CA ASP A 260 -12.98 18.97 -7.94
C ASP A 260 -13.67 17.64 -8.29
N ILE A 261 -14.45 17.64 -9.37
CA ILE A 261 -15.26 16.50 -9.79
C ILE A 261 -14.44 15.24 -10.10
N GLU A 262 -13.17 15.40 -10.49
CA GLU A 262 -12.30 14.25 -10.74
C GLU A 262 -11.98 13.51 -9.45
N TYR A 263 -11.66 14.24 -8.38
CA TYR A 263 -11.46 13.64 -7.06
C TYR A 263 -12.78 13.17 -6.45
N LEU A 264 -13.85 13.96 -6.60
CA LEU A 264 -15.17 13.65 -6.06
C LEU A 264 -15.70 12.30 -6.55
N TYR A 265 -15.48 11.94 -7.82
CA TYR A 265 -16.04 10.72 -8.41
C TYR A 265 -15.01 9.62 -8.68
N ASN A 266 -13.72 9.94 -8.79
CA ASN A 266 -12.68 8.96 -9.11
C ASN A 266 -11.64 8.77 -7.99
N GLY A 267 -11.50 9.74 -7.07
CA GLY A 267 -10.54 9.65 -5.96
C GLY A 267 -10.88 8.49 -5.02
N ASN A 268 -9.94 7.58 -4.80
CA ASN A 268 -10.10 6.38 -3.98
C ASN A 268 -11.30 5.50 -4.38
N ARG A 269 -11.69 5.50 -5.65
CA ARG A 269 -12.83 4.71 -6.17
C ARG A 269 -12.43 3.91 -7.40
N ILE A 270 -12.92 2.68 -7.48
CA ILE A 270 -12.74 1.83 -8.65
C ILE A 270 -13.89 2.05 -9.63
N GLY A 271 -13.62 2.86 -10.66
CA GLY A 271 -14.57 3.21 -11.72
C GLY A 271 -14.06 2.89 -13.13
N PRO A 272 -14.84 3.21 -14.16
CA PRO A 272 -14.55 2.83 -15.55
C PRO A 272 -13.60 3.79 -16.29
N TYR A 273 -13.02 4.78 -15.61
CA TYR A 273 -12.24 5.85 -16.24
C TYR A 273 -10.74 5.75 -15.95
N ASN A 274 -10.37 5.78 -14.67
CA ASN A 274 -8.96 5.79 -14.29
C ASN A 274 -8.43 4.37 -14.14
N PHE A 275 -7.24 4.13 -14.71
CA PHE A 275 -6.48 2.90 -14.56
C PHE A 275 -7.26 1.62 -14.89
N THR A 276 -8.07 1.65 -15.94
CA THR A 276 -8.74 0.44 -16.44
C THR A 276 -7.82 -0.34 -17.38
N VAL A 277 -8.06 -1.65 -17.44
CA VAL A 277 -7.48 -2.52 -18.47
C VAL A 277 -8.27 -2.32 -19.76
N ASN A 278 -7.61 -1.82 -20.80
CA ASN A 278 -8.23 -1.50 -22.09
C ASN A 278 -7.55 -2.24 -23.24
N PHE A 279 -8.34 -2.46 -24.30
CA PHE A 279 -7.90 -3.02 -25.57
C PHE A 279 -8.34 -2.08 -26.68
N ALA A 280 -7.46 -1.78 -27.64
CA ALA A 280 -7.84 -0.96 -28.79
C ALA A 280 -8.86 -1.67 -29.69
N ARG A 281 -8.89 -3.02 -29.67
CA ARG A 281 -9.85 -3.84 -30.41
C ARG A 281 -10.37 -4.98 -29.52
N ALA A 282 -11.69 -5.16 -29.49
CA ALA A 282 -12.32 -6.20 -28.70
C ALA A 282 -11.85 -7.60 -29.15
N GLN A 283 -11.67 -8.51 -28.20
CA GLN A 283 -11.22 -9.90 -28.42
C GLN A 283 -9.81 -10.05 -29.04
N GLU A 284 -9.08 -8.96 -29.25
CA GLU A 284 -7.72 -9.00 -29.81
C GLU A 284 -6.69 -8.74 -28.72
N GLY A 285 -6.09 -9.82 -28.20
CA GLY A 285 -5.08 -9.76 -27.14
C GLY A 285 -3.84 -8.91 -27.47
N SER A 286 -3.45 -8.82 -28.75
CA SER A 286 -2.34 -7.95 -29.21
C SER A 286 -2.64 -6.46 -29.11
N SER A 287 -3.92 -6.08 -28.94
CA SER A 287 -4.34 -4.68 -28.84
C SER A 287 -4.39 -4.16 -27.40
N LEU A 288 -3.86 -4.92 -26.43
CA LEU A 288 -3.76 -4.51 -25.03
C LEU A 288 -3.03 -3.17 -24.91
N VAL A 289 -3.65 -2.20 -24.23
CA VAL A 289 -3.02 -0.92 -23.91
C VAL A 289 -1.98 -1.15 -22.80
N ASN A 290 -0.76 -1.45 -23.22
CA ASN A 290 0.41 -1.60 -22.35
C ASN A 290 1.26 -0.32 -22.41
N SER A 291 0.86 0.69 -21.63
CA SER A 291 1.46 2.02 -21.65
C SER A 291 1.79 2.52 -20.24
N VAL A 292 2.86 3.31 -20.15
CA VAL A 292 3.28 4.00 -18.91
C VAL A 292 2.56 5.35 -18.73
N THR A 293 1.81 5.82 -19.73
CA THR A 293 1.10 7.12 -19.67
C THR A 293 -0.42 6.99 -19.63
N GLU A 294 -0.96 5.83 -20.01
CA GLU A 294 -2.40 5.55 -20.02
C GLU A 294 -2.71 4.09 -19.63
N GLY A 295 -3.98 3.82 -19.28
CA GLY A 295 -4.44 2.49 -18.88
C GLY A 295 -3.88 2.04 -17.52
N TRP A 296 -4.14 0.79 -17.15
CA TRP A 296 -3.82 0.25 -15.83
C TRP A 296 -2.33 0.36 -15.47
N ARG A 297 -1.40 0.02 -16.37
CA ARG A 297 0.05 0.06 -16.09
C ARG A 297 0.55 1.47 -15.73
N SER A 298 -0.04 2.52 -16.30
CA SER A 298 0.36 3.90 -16.04
C SER A 298 0.30 4.29 -14.56
N MET A 299 -0.48 3.60 -13.71
CA MET A 299 -0.52 3.88 -12.27
C MET A 299 0.86 3.78 -11.61
N PHE A 300 1.73 2.89 -12.12
CA PHE A 300 3.06 2.65 -11.56
C PHE A 300 4.11 3.62 -12.09
N ALA A 301 3.79 4.40 -13.13
CA ALA A 301 4.72 5.29 -13.81
C ALA A 301 4.42 6.78 -13.59
N LEU A 302 3.14 7.18 -13.68
CA LEU A 302 2.73 8.59 -13.63
C LEU A 302 3.31 9.33 -12.41
N PRO A 303 3.77 10.59 -12.54
CA PRO A 303 4.35 11.35 -11.43
C PRO A 303 3.30 11.65 -10.35
N ASN A 304 3.73 11.82 -9.09
CA ASN A 304 2.77 12.02 -7.98
C ASN A 304 2.11 13.41 -7.97
N THR A 305 2.58 14.31 -8.84
CA THR A 305 1.94 15.59 -9.17
C THR A 305 0.75 15.42 -10.14
N ASN A 306 0.58 14.24 -10.74
CA ASN A 306 -0.51 13.95 -11.65
C ASN A 306 -1.82 13.70 -10.88
N LYS A 307 -2.93 14.32 -11.32
CA LYS A 307 -4.24 14.17 -10.68
C LYS A 307 -4.78 12.73 -10.72
N VAL A 308 -4.57 12.01 -11.83
CA VAL A 308 -5.01 10.62 -11.99
C VAL A 308 -4.22 9.72 -11.05
N TRP A 309 -2.90 9.91 -10.91
CA TRP A 309 -2.09 9.21 -9.91
C TRP A 309 -2.63 9.40 -8.49
N ASN A 310 -3.00 10.64 -8.14
CA ASN A 310 -3.57 10.97 -6.84
C ASN A 310 -4.97 10.36 -6.61
N SER A 311 -5.66 9.88 -7.65
CA SER A 311 -6.92 9.17 -7.48
C SER A 311 -6.77 7.72 -7.01
N GLU A 312 -5.58 7.13 -7.16
CA GLU A 312 -5.33 5.72 -6.80
C GLU A 312 -4.37 5.61 -5.60
N TRP A 313 -3.24 6.30 -5.60
CA TRP A 313 -2.19 6.07 -4.60
C TRP A 313 -2.41 6.85 -3.33
N ASN A 314 -2.28 6.19 -2.18
CA ASN A 314 -2.54 6.77 -0.88
C ASN A 314 -1.27 6.97 -0.03
N TRP A 315 -0.21 6.23 -0.31
CA TRP A 315 1.04 6.39 0.41
C TRP A 315 2.21 5.99 -0.50
N SER A 316 3.14 6.91 -0.71
CA SER A 316 4.29 6.72 -1.61
C SER A 316 5.47 7.58 -1.19
N ILE A 317 6.65 6.98 -1.13
CA ILE A 317 7.90 7.64 -0.77
C ILE A 317 8.75 7.82 -2.04
N PRO A 318 9.13 9.05 -2.42
CA PRO A 318 9.96 9.30 -3.59
C PRO A 318 11.44 8.96 -3.33
N TYR A 319 12.11 8.51 -4.40
CA TYR A 319 13.55 8.39 -4.49
C TYR A 319 14.07 9.40 -5.51
N SER A 320 15.19 10.03 -5.19
CA SER A 320 15.82 11.04 -6.05
C SER A 320 17.10 10.49 -6.69
N ASN A 321 17.41 11.00 -7.89
CA ASN A 321 18.72 10.79 -8.50
C ASN A 321 19.84 11.52 -7.78
N SER A 322 19.51 12.57 -7.04
CA SER A 322 20.48 13.48 -6.43
C SER A 322 20.78 13.19 -4.97
N PHE A 323 19.94 12.37 -4.31
CA PHE A 323 20.02 12.12 -2.87
C PHE A 323 19.86 10.64 -2.56
N ALA A 324 20.57 10.19 -1.53
CA ALA A 324 20.41 8.84 -1.00
C ALA A 324 19.22 8.76 -0.02
N PRO A 325 18.57 7.59 0.11
CA PRO A 325 18.78 6.40 -0.69
C PRO A 325 18.24 6.57 -2.12
N GLY A 326 18.94 6.00 -3.10
CA GLY A 326 18.35 5.79 -4.43
C GLY A 326 17.37 4.62 -4.39
N ASN A 327 16.53 4.50 -5.42
CA ASN A 327 15.56 3.43 -5.60
C ASN A 327 16.24 2.05 -5.54
N PRO A 328 16.06 1.28 -4.45
CA PRO A 328 16.75 0.01 -4.28
C PRO A 328 16.14 -1.10 -5.16
N PHE A 329 14.92 -0.89 -5.66
CA PHE A 329 14.21 -1.85 -6.50
C PHE A 329 14.84 -2.04 -7.87
N ILE A 330 15.68 -1.11 -8.32
CA ILE A 330 16.47 -1.27 -9.55
C ILE A 330 17.45 -2.44 -9.40
N GLU A 331 18.12 -2.55 -8.25
CA GLU A 331 19.03 -3.68 -7.98
C GLU A 331 18.27 -5.00 -7.91
N LEU A 332 17.10 -5.00 -7.26
CA LEU A 332 16.30 -6.20 -7.05
C LEU A 332 15.62 -6.71 -8.34
N PHE A 333 15.00 -5.84 -9.14
CA PHE A 333 14.10 -6.27 -10.21
C PHE A 333 14.56 -5.93 -11.63
N SER A 334 15.46 -4.96 -11.81
CA SER A 334 15.84 -4.49 -13.15
C SER A 334 17.09 -5.20 -13.68
N LYS A 335 17.10 -5.44 -15.00
CA LYS A 335 18.29 -5.86 -15.76
C LYS A 335 19.40 -4.81 -15.80
N ALA A 336 19.08 -3.54 -15.50
CA ALA A 336 20.07 -2.49 -15.33
C ALA A 336 20.76 -2.54 -13.95
N GLY A 337 20.16 -3.26 -12.99
CA GLY A 337 20.75 -3.61 -11.70
C GLY A 337 21.22 -5.08 -11.68
N LYS A 338 21.17 -5.72 -10.52
CA LYS A 338 21.56 -7.13 -10.36
C LYS A 338 20.50 -8.13 -10.84
N TYR A 339 19.24 -7.71 -10.95
CA TYR A 339 18.11 -8.59 -11.30
C TYR A 339 18.07 -9.82 -10.39
N GLU A 340 17.93 -9.61 -9.09
CA GLU A 340 17.97 -10.67 -8.06
C GLU A 340 16.62 -11.37 -7.86
N LEU A 341 15.52 -10.68 -8.17
CA LEU A 341 14.15 -11.14 -7.94
C LEU A 341 13.30 -11.01 -9.21
N ARG A 342 12.36 -11.94 -9.38
CA ARG A 342 11.46 -12.03 -10.55
C ARG A 342 10.05 -12.47 -10.12
N PRO A 343 9.04 -12.35 -10.99
CA PRO A 343 7.75 -13.00 -10.76
C PRO A 343 7.95 -14.50 -10.58
N SER A 344 7.24 -15.11 -9.64
CA SER A 344 7.23 -16.55 -9.51
C SER A 344 6.58 -17.19 -10.73
N LYS A 345 7.02 -18.39 -11.09
CA LYS A 345 6.34 -19.18 -12.12
C LYS A 345 4.87 -19.44 -11.74
N LYS A 346 4.55 -19.52 -10.45
CA LYS A 346 3.18 -19.70 -9.94
C LYS A 346 2.25 -18.60 -10.40
N ILE A 347 2.54 -17.34 -10.10
CA ILE A 347 1.64 -16.22 -10.45
C ILE A 347 1.56 -16.01 -11.97
N MET A 348 2.67 -16.23 -12.68
CA MET A 348 2.69 -16.19 -14.15
C MET A 348 1.75 -17.25 -14.75
N ASP A 349 1.82 -18.49 -14.26
CA ASP A 349 0.94 -19.56 -14.74
C ASP A 349 -0.53 -19.25 -14.39
N GLU A 350 -0.80 -18.72 -13.20
CA GLU A 350 -2.15 -18.31 -12.78
C GLU A 350 -2.74 -17.27 -13.74
N TRP A 351 -2.06 -16.14 -13.99
CA TRP A 351 -2.53 -15.15 -14.97
C TRP A 351 -2.72 -15.74 -16.37
N ASN A 352 -1.79 -16.58 -16.84
CA ASN A 352 -1.88 -17.21 -18.16
C ASN A 352 -3.02 -18.25 -18.28
N SER A 353 -3.48 -18.82 -17.17
CA SER A 353 -4.56 -19.80 -17.13
C SER A 353 -5.97 -19.18 -17.15
N GLN A 354 -6.07 -17.88 -16.88
CA GLN A 354 -7.36 -17.19 -16.82
C GLN A 354 -7.91 -16.96 -18.23
N THR A 355 -9.18 -16.60 -18.32
CA THR A 355 -9.78 -16.05 -19.55
C THR A 355 -10.54 -14.79 -19.19
N ASN A 356 -10.24 -13.69 -19.87
CA ASN A 356 -10.88 -12.41 -19.58
C ASN A 356 -12.32 -12.35 -20.14
N ALA A 357 -13.06 -11.29 -19.81
CA ALA A 357 -14.46 -11.13 -20.24
C ALA A 357 -14.64 -11.02 -21.77
N ASN A 358 -13.58 -10.72 -22.52
CA ASN A 358 -13.56 -10.66 -23.97
C ASN A 358 -13.13 -11.98 -24.63
N GLY A 359 -12.95 -13.07 -23.86
CA GLY A 359 -12.53 -14.37 -24.37
C GLY A 359 -11.03 -14.49 -24.66
N ILE A 360 -10.21 -13.53 -24.22
CA ILE A 360 -8.75 -13.59 -24.36
C ILE A 360 -8.21 -14.53 -23.27
N PRO A 361 -7.40 -15.55 -23.61
CA PRO A 361 -7.04 -16.64 -22.70
C PRO A 361 -5.86 -16.26 -21.77
N TRP A 362 -5.98 -15.13 -21.07
CA TRP A 362 -5.10 -14.71 -19.97
C TRP A 362 -5.67 -13.47 -19.25
N ASP A 363 -5.25 -13.26 -18.00
CA ASP A 363 -5.49 -12.01 -17.25
C ASP A 363 -4.50 -10.92 -17.70
N PRO A 364 -4.98 -9.75 -18.16
CA PRO A 364 -4.10 -8.71 -18.69
C PRO A 364 -3.15 -8.11 -17.66
N ARG A 365 -3.48 -8.16 -16.37
CA ARG A 365 -2.64 -7.56 -15.32
C ARG A 365 -1.28 -8.22 -15.22
N GLY A 366 -1.14 -9.49 -15.59
CA GLY A 366 0.17 -10.13 -15.68
C GLY A 366 1.11 -9.39 -16.62
N LYS A 367 0.66 -9.13 -17.86
CA LYS A 367 1.43 -8.40 -18.89
C LYS A 367 1.65 -6.91 -18.59
N LEU A 368 0.94 -6.38 -17.60
CA LEU A 368 1.04 -4.99 -17.16
C LEU A 368 1.81 -4.84 -15.83
N SER A 369 2.16 -5.96 -15.18
CA SER A 369 2.88 -6.00 -13.91
C SER A 369 4.36 -6.39 -14.07
N TYR A 370 4.67 -7.12 -15.14
CA TYR A 370 6.02 -7.52 -15.51
C TYR A 370 6.17 -7.57 -17.04
N GLU A 371 7.41 -7.54 -17.51
CA GLU A 371 7.76 -7.69 -18.92
C GLU A 371 8.67 -8.90 -19.14
N ILE A 372 8.69 -9.43 -20.37
CA ILE A 372 9.70 -10.41 -20.78
C ILE A 372 10.85 -9.64 -21.44
N ALA A 373 12.03 -9.68 -20.83
CA ALA A 373 13.24 -9.08 -21.37
C ALA A 373 13.70 -9.79 -22.65
N ALA A 374 14.62 -9.18 -23.40
CA ALA A 374 15.11 -9.70 -24.67
C ALA A 374 15.78 -11.09 -24.57
N ASP A 375 16.30 -11.44 -23.39
CA ASP A 375 16.89 -12.75 -23.06
C ASP A 375 15.84 -13.78 -22.59
N GLY A 376 14.55 -13.43 -22.59
CA GLY A 376 13.44 -14.31 -22.20
C GLY A 376 13.12 -14.29 -20.70
N GLU A 377 13.84 -13.53 -19.89
CA GLU A 377 13.64 -13.47 -18.45
C GLU A 377 12.50 -12.50 -18.04
N PRO A 378 11.62 -12.87 -17.09
CA PRO A 378 10.53 -12.02 -16.62
C PRO A 378 10.99 -10.97 -15.59
N VAL A 379 10.78 -9.68 -15.88
CA VAL A 379 11.21 -8.53 -15.07
C VAL A 379 10.00 -7.81 -14.49
N ILE A 380 9.91 -7.69 -13.16
CA ILE A 380 8.85 -6.90 -12.49
C ILE A 380 9.10 -5.42 -12.78
N THR A 381 8.11 -4.72 -13.34
CA THR A 381 8.27 -3.31 -13.75
C THR A 381 7.55 -2.30 -12.85
N LYS A 382 6.64 -2.75 -11.98
CA LYS A 382 5.84 -1.89 -11.07
C LYS A 382 6.68 -0.94 -10.20
N PHE A 383 7.94 -1.28 -9.93
CA PHE A 383 8.86 -0.48 -9.11
C PHE A 383 9.83 0.40 -9.89
N THR A 384 9.87 0.24 -11.21
CA THR A 384 10.89 0.85 -12.08
C THR A 384 10.29 1.65 -13.22
N ASP A 385 9.02 1.43 -13.57
CA ASP A 385 8.28 2.18 -14.59
C ASP A 385 8.14 3.68 -14.22
N ASN A 386 8.32 4.04 -12.95
CA ASN A 386 8.35 5.43 -12.48
C ASN A 386 9.72 6.13 -12.60
N SER A 387 10.71 5.47 -13.20
CA SER A 387 12.00 6.10 -13.48
C SER A 387 11.84 7.25 -14.48
N THR A 388 12.42 8.40 -14.16
CA THR A 388 12.35 9.61 -15.01
C THR A 388 13.32 9.59 -16.17
N ASP A 389 14.36 8.75 -16.10
CA ASP A 389 15.37 8.56 -17.15
C ASP A 389 15.58 7.07 -17.46
N VAL A 390 16.39 6.76 -18.47
CA VAL A 390 16.78 5.38 -18.79
C VAL A 390 17.45 4.75 -17.56
N LEU A 391 16.93 3.61 -17.12
CA LEU A 391 17.45 2.90 -15.95
C LEU A 391 18.92 2.54 -16.14
N ASN A 392 19.75 2.97 -15.20
CA ASN A 392 21.14 2.57 -15.07
C ASN A 392 21.57 2.76 -13.60
N LEU A 393 22.74 2.25 -13.22
CA LEU A 393 23.20 2.33 -11.83
C LEU A 393 23.41 3.76 -11.30
N LEU A 394 23.47 4.77 -12.17
CA LEU A 394 23.60 6.19 -11.84
C LEU A 394 22.25 6.93 -11.78
N ASN A 395 21.21 6.37 -12.41
CA ASN A 395 19.84 6.89 -12.39
C ASN A 395 18.98 6.01 -11.49
N ARG A 396 18.89 6.41 -10.22
CA ARG A 396 18.16 5.71 -9.16
C ARG A 396 16.94 6.49 -8.64
N GLY A 397 16.37 7.36 -9.46
CA GLY A 397 15.11 8.03 -9.18
C GLY A 397 13.95 7.04 -9.23
N GLY A 398 12.81 7.43 -8.67
CA GLY A 398 11.60 6.61 -8.70
C GLY A 398 10.77 6.82 -7.45
N ARG A 399 9.94 5.84 -7.12
CA ARG A 399 9.08 5.85 -5.92
C ARG A 399 8.88 4.45 -5.37
N TRP A 400 8.84 4.37 -4.05
CA TRP A 400 8.26 3.24 -3.32
C TRP A 400 6.80 3.54 -3.04
N ASN A 401 5.91 2.90 -3.80
CA ASN A 401 4.48 2.99 -3.55
C ASN A 401 4.06 1.91 -2.54
N ILE A 402 3.32 2.29 -1.49
CA ILE A 402 3.05 1.44 -0.31
C ILE A 402 1.58 1.04 -0.24
N ASN A 403 0.65 1.98 -0.47
CA ASN A 403 -0.79 1.71 -0.41
C ASN A 403 -1.58 2.47 -1.46
N ARG A 404 -2.66 1.86 -1.98
CA ARG A 404 -3.58 2.43 -2.96
C ARG A 404 -5.04 2.00 -2.80
N ALA A 405 -5.92 2.65 -3.56
CA ALA A 405 -7.36 2.50 -3.55
C ALA A 405 -7.81 1.04 -3.70
N ALA A 406 -7.27 0.25 -4.64
CA ALA A 406 -7.70 -1.15 -4.76
C ALA A 406 -7.32 -2.02 -3.56
N GLY A 407 -6.15 -1.77 -2.96
CA GLY A 407 -5.77 -2.40 -1.70
C GLY A 407 -6.79 -2.09 -0.61
N ALA A 408 -7.17 -0.82 -0.45
CA ALA A 408 -8.21 -0.42 0.50
C ALA A 408 -9.58 -1.06 0.20
N HIS A 409 -9.97 -1.22 -1.08
CA HIS A 409 -11.22 -1.91 -1.45
C HIS A 409 -11.20 -3.39 -1.08
N LEU A 410 -10.09 -4.09 -1.36
CA LEU A 410 -9.96 -5.52 -1.05
C LEU A 410 -9.92 -5.77 0.46
N ARG A 411 -9.22 -4.93 1.22
CA ARG A 411 -9.19 -4.99 2.68
C ARG A 411 -10.54 -4.64 3.32
N PHE A 412 -11.22 -3.62 2.79
CA PHE A 412 -12.60 -3.32 3.19
C PHE A 412 -13.53 -4.50 2.88
N ALA A 413 -13.42 -5.10 1.70
CA ALA A 413 -14.24 -6.24 1.30
C ALA A 413 -13.97 -7.46 2.19
N GLU A 414 -12.72 -7.70 2.57
CA GLU A 414 -12.38 -8.75 3.54
C GLU A 414 -13.04 -8.50 4.90
N ALA A 415 -12.90 -7.29 5.45
CA ALA A 415 -13.54 -6.91 6.70
C ALA A 415 -15.06 -7.04 6.62
N ALA A 416 -15.67 -6.49 5.57
CA ALA A 416 -17.11 -6.57 5.32
C ALA A 416 -17.59 -8.02 5.22
N ASN A 417 -16.88 -8.90 4.50
CA ASN A 417 -17.22 -10.31 4.40
C ASN A 417 -17.20 -11.00 5.78
N GLN A 418 -16.15 -10.74 6.56
CA GLN A 418 -16.03 -11.31 7.90
C GLN A 418 -17.10 -10.79 8.87
N ASP A 419 -17.54 -9.54 8.71
CA ASP A 419 -18.64 -8.93 9.46
C ASP A 419 -20.05 -9.28 8.91
N GLY A 420 -20.16 -10.27 8.02
CA GLY A 420 -21.44 -10.74 7.48
C GLY A 420 -22.02 -9.88 6.35
N GLN A 421 -21.27 -8.89 5.87
CA GLN A 421 -21.61 -8.02 4.75
C GLN A 421 -21.07 -8.53 3.40
N GLY A 422 -21.17 -9.84 3.17
CA GLY A 422 -20.62 -10.53 2.01
C GLY A 422 -21.11 -9.98 0.66
N ARG A 423 -22.38 -9.56 0.56
CA ARG A 423 -22.93 -8.93 -0.66
C ARG A 423 -22.21 -7.63 -1.02
N LEU A 424 -21.87 -6.81 -0.01
CA LEU A 424 -21.15 -5.56 -0.22
C LEU A 424 -19.68 -5.83 -0.59
N ALA A 425 -19.05 -6.78 0.09
CA ALA A 425 -17.70 -7.24 -0.25
C ALA A 425 -17.63 -7.73 -1.71
N TYR A 426 -18.59 -8.57 -2.11
CA TYR A 426 -18.76 -9.03 -3.49
C TYR A 426 -18.93 -7.86 -4.45
N ALA A 427 -19.78 -6.88 -4.14
CA ALA A 427 -20.00 -5.73 -5.01
C ALA A 427 -18.70 -4.95 -5.29
N LEU A 428 -17.96 -4.59 -4.25
CA LEU A 428 -16.76 -3.75 -4.36
C LEU A 428 -15.55 -4.48 -4.95
N ALA A 429 -15.47 -5.80 -4.78
CA ALA A 429 -14.38 -6.58 -5.36
C ALA A 429 -14.69 -7.04 -6.78
N ASN A 430 -15.95 -7.33 -7.12
CA ASN A 430 -16.31 -8.05 -8.34
C ASN A 430 -16.91 -7.16 -9.45
N ARG A 431 -18.12 -6.62 -9.23
CA ARG A 431 -18.97 -6.11 -10.33
C ARG A 431 -19.63 -4.74 -10.13
N GLY A 432 -19.37 -4.09 -9.01
CA GLY A 432 -19.89 -2.77 -8.68
C GLY A 432 -21.18 -2.77 -7.87
N LEU A 433 -21.49 -1.60 -7.30
CA LEU A 433 -22.60 -1.41 -6.35
C LEU A 433 -23.96 -1.47 -7.03
N ILE A 434 -24.20 -0.66 -8.07
CA ILE A 434 -25.51 -0.60 -8.75
C ILE A 434 -25.91 -1.98 -9.26
N ARG A 435 -24.99 -2.67 -9.93
CA ARG A 435 -25.24 -4.00 -10.50
C ARG A 435 -25.50 -5.08 -9.45
N THR A 436 -25.21 -4.82 -8.18
CA THR A 436 -25.39 -5.76 -7.07
C THR A 436 -26.61 -5.42 -6.21
N PHE A 437 -26.87 -4.13 -5.96
CA PHE A 437 -27.89 -3.67 -5.01
C PHE A 437 -29.21 -3.24 -5.64
N TYR A 438 -29.20 -2.85 -6.92
CA TYR A 438 -30.38 -2.32 -7.58
C TYR A 438 -31.54 -3.31 -7.60
N TYR A 439 -32.71 -2.81 -7.23
CA TYR A 439 -34.00 -3.46 -7.29
C TYR A 439 -34.96 -2.54 -8.06
N GLY A 440 -35.36 -2.93 -9.26
CA GLY A 440 -36.33 -2.20 -10.06
C GLY A 440 -36.37 -2.59 -11.53
N ALA A 441 -36.85 -1.66 -12.35
CA ALA A 441 -37.03 -1.84 -13.78
C ALA A 441 -35.72 -1.69 -14.56
N PHE A 442 -35.65 -2.36 -15.72
CA PHE A 442 -34.56 -2.26 -16.68
C PHE A 442 -35.11 -1.95 -18.07
N THR A 443 -34.29 -1.34 -18.91
CA THR A 443 -34.56 -1.23 -20.35
C THR A 443 -34.41 -2.60 -21.03
N SER A 444 -34.89 -2.74 -22.26
CA SER A 444 -34.67 -3.95 -23.07
C SER A 444 -33.19 -4.26 -23.34
N ALA A 445 -32.31 -3.26 -23.20
CA ALA A 445 -30.85 -3.42 -23.29
C ALA A 445 -30.21 -3.88 -21.96
N GLY A 446 -31.01 -4.08 -20.91
CA GLY A 446 -30.52 -4.49 -19.58
C GLY A 446 -29.92 -3.36 -18.76
N THR A 447 -30.09 -2.10 -19.17
CA THR A 447 -29.66 -0.93 -18.39
C THR A 447 -30.68 -0.63 -17.30
N VAL A 448 -30.20 -0.24 -16.13
CA VAL A 448 -31.05 0.21 -15.02
C VAL A 448 -31.92 1.41 -15.45
N ALA A 449 -33.22 1.33 -15.17
CA ALA A 449 -34.19 2.37 -15.52
C ALA A 449 -35.18 2.57 -14.36
N ALA A 450 -34.70 3.16 -13.26
CA ALA A 450 -35.52 3.39 -12.07
C ALA A 450 -36.78 4.20 -12.40
N GLY A 451 -37.94 3.58 -12.25
CA GLY A 451 -39.26 4.20 -12.50
C GLY A 451 -39.85 4.89 -11.28
N SER A 452 -39.22 4.77 -10.11
CA SER A 452 -39.67 5.40 -8.86
C SER A 452 -38.49 5.77 -7.97
N PHE A 453 -38.75 6.66 -6.99
CA PHE A 453 -37.76 7.00 -5.97
C PHE A 453 -37.34 5.77 -5.15
N PHE A 454 -38.28 4.88 -4.87
CA PHE A 454 -38.00 3.62 -4.19
C PHE A 454 -36.97 2.77 -4.96
N GLU A 455 -37.17 2.56 -6.27
CA GLU A 455 -36.21 1.83 -7.11
C GLU A 455 -34.85 2.56 -7.15
N LEU A 456 -34.84 3.89 -7.24
CA LEU A 456 -33.59 4.66 -7.21
C LEU A 456 -32.85 4.48 -5.86
N GLU A 457 -33.54 4.55 -4.72
CA GLU A 457 -32.96 4.36 -3.39
C GLU A 457 -32.35 2.98 -3.17
N SER A 458 -32.79 1.96 -3.92
CA SER A 458 -32.18 0.62 -3.87
C SER A 458 -30.72 0.60 -4.34
N GLN A 459 -30.25 1.66 -5.01
CA GLN A 459 -28.84 1.81 -5.42
C GLN A 459 -27.94 2.27 -4.26
N ILE A 460 -28.52 2.69 -3.13
CA ILE A 460 -27.76 2.84 -1.88
C ILE A 460 -27.60 1.46 -1.27
N THR A 461 -26.46 1.16 -0.67
CA THR A 461 -26.26 -0.13 0.01
C THR A 461 -27.27 -0.37 1.13
N HIS A 462 -27.76 -1.59 1.24
CA HIS A 462 -28.83 -1.98 2.16
C HIS A 462 -28.69 -3.44 2.64
N GLN A 463 -29.36 -3.74 3.74
CA GLN A 463 -29.62 -5.09 4.22
C GLN A 463 -30.89 -5.64 3.56
N GLY A 464 -30.96 -6.96 3.38
CA GLY A 464 -32.12 -7.62 2.80
C GLY A 464 -32.26 -7.43 1.29
N PHE A 465 -33.44 -7.78 0.78
CA PHE A 465 -33.76 -7.79 -0.65
C PHE A 465 -35.19 -7.31 -0.87
N GLY A 466 -35.50 -6.95 -2.13
CA GLY A 466 -36.86 -6.64 -2.52
C GLY A 466 -37.47 -5.49 -1.74
N LEU A 467 -38.72 -5.67 -1.34
CA LEU A 467 -39.51 -4.65 -0.64
C LEU A 467 -39.09 -4.45 0.82
N ASP A 468 -38.50 -5.46 1.43
CA ASP A 468 -38.15 -5.47 2.86
C ASP A 468 -36.73 -4.97 3.15
N ARG A 469 -36.03 -4.46 2.13
CA ARG A 469 -34.66 -3.97 2.29
C ARG A 469 -34.58 -2.77 3.24
N GLN A 470 -33.46 -2.66 3.95
CA GLN A 470 -33.19 -1.57 4.87
C GLN A 470 -31.86 -0.91 4.56
N THR A 471 -31.89 0.34 4.13
CA THR A 471 -30.69 1.13 3.84
C THR A 471 -29.81 1.27 5.08
N TYR A 472 -28.50 1.12 4.91
CA TYR A 472 -27.58 1.36 6.02
C TYR A 472 -27.70 2.81 6.53
N PRO A 473 -27.55 3.05 7.83
CA PRO A 473 -27.38 4.41 8.33
C PRO A 473 -26.15 5.07 7.70
N LYS A 474 -26.19 6.38 7.41
CA LYS A 474 -25.03 7.11 6.85
C LYS A 474 -23.76 7.05 7.71
N SER A 475 -23.90 6.82 9.02
CA SER A 475 -22.80 6.63 9.95
C SER A 475 -22.15 5.24 9.87
N SER A 476 -22.81 4.28 9.22
CA SER A 476 -22.30 2.93 9.06
C SER A 476 -21.14 2.90 8.06
N PRO A 477 -20.07 2.12 8.32
CA PRO A 477 -19.02 1.90 7.33
C PRO A 477 -19.53 1.22 6.05
N TYR A 478 -20.70 0.58 6.12
CA TYR A 478 -21.32 -0.14 5.02
C TYR A 478 -22.24 0.73 4.15
N TYR A 479 -22.37 2.03 4.44
CA TYR A 479 -23.14 2.96 3.61
C TYR A 479 -22.35 3.45 2.39
N PHE A 480 -22.89 3.18 1.19
CA PHE A 480 -22.40 3.71 -0.08
C PHE A 480 -23.60 4.17 -0.90
N ASP A 481 -23.60 5.45 -1.26
CA ASP A 481 -24.64 6.03 -2.12
C ASP A 481 -24.19 5.94 -3.58
N ALA A 482 -24.70 4.92 -4.28
CA ALA A 482 -24.43 4.70 -5.70
C ALA A 482 -25.60 5.11 -6.60
N ARG A 483 -26.51 5.99 -6.12
CA ARG A 483 -27.61 6.49 -6.95
C ARG A 483 -27.09 7.13 -8.23
N ASP A 484 -27.65 6.78 -9.38
CA ASP A 484 -27.30 7.34 -10.68
C ASP A 484 -28.51 7.97 -11.38
N ASN A 485 -28.90 9.15 -10.91
CA ASN A 485 -29.85 9.98 -11.62
C ASN A 485 -29.43 11.45 -11.53
N ALA A 486 -28.96 12.01 -12.65
CA ALA A 486 -28.47 13.39 -12.71
C ALA A 486 -29.52 14.44 -12.35
N SER A 487 -30.82 14.15 -12.53
CA SER A 487 -31.91 15.10 -12.33
C SER A 487 -32.57 15.01 -10.95
N LEU A 488 -32.37 13.91 -10.23
CA LEU A 488 -33.03 13.64 -8.94
C LEU A 488 -32.03 13.46 -7.80
N ALA A 489 -31.16 12.47 -7.91
CA ALA A 489 -30.16 12.15 -6.92
C ALA A 489 -29.02 11.37 -7.55
N ARG A 490 -27.79 11.88 -7.39
CA ARG A 490 -26.57 11.19 -7.79
C ARG A 490 -25.64 11.07 -6.60
N GLY A 491 -25.34 9.84 -6.22
CA GLY A 491 -24.36 9.54 -5.18
C GLY A 491 -22.95 9.44 -5.76
N VAL A 492 -21.94 9.69 -4.93
CA VAL A 492 -20.53 9.72 -5.38
C VAL A 492 -19.97 8.34 -5.76
N TRP A 493 -20.68 7.26 -5.42
CA TRP A 493 -20.27 5.88 -5.69
C TRP A 493 -20.93 5.25 -6.93
N TYR A 494 -21.67 6.03 -7.72
CA TYR A 494 -22.44 5.55 -8.87
C TYR A 494 -21.58 4.90 -9.96
N ARG A 495 -20.29 5.26 -10.02
CA ARG A 495 -19.31 4.71 -10.97
C ARG A 495 -18.66 3.41 -10.52
N SER A 496 -19.00 2.88 -9.35
CA SER A 496 -18.35 1.67 -8.81
C SER A 496 -18.55 0.47 -9.76
N ILE A 497 -17.46 -0.08 -10.27
CA ILE A 497 -17.45 -1.29 -11.13
C ILE A 497 -16.77 -2.50 -10.49
N GLY A 498 -16.15 -2.31 -9.32
CA GLY A 498 -15.39 -3.32 -8.61
C GLY A 498 -13.95 -3.53 -9.13
N VAL A 499 -13.06 -3.98 -8.25
CA VAL A 499 -11.63 -4.21 -8.55
C VAL A 499 -11.45 -5.14 -9.74
N ARG A 500 -12.15 -6.27 -9.75
CA ARG A 500 -12.12 -7.25 -10.83
C ARG A 500 -12.70 -6.71 -12.13
N GLY A 501 -13.76 -5.89 -12.02
CA GLY A 501 -14.42 -5.24 -13.15
C GLY A 501 -13.48 -4.31 -13.93
N ARG A 502 -12.63 -3.53 -13.26
CA ARG A 502 -11.65 -2.66 -13.95
C ARG A 502 -10.55 -3.42 -14.69
N ALA A 503 -10.34 -4.69 -14.32
CA ALA A 503 -9.39 -5.58 -14.97
C ALA A 503 -9.99 -6.32 -16.19
N THR A 504 -11.26 -6.07 -16.51
CA THR A 504 -11.98 -6.74 -17.61
C THR A 504 -12.04 -8.27 -17.39
N MET A 505 -12.12 -8.71 -16.13
CA MET A 505 -12.20 -10.12 -15.77
C MET A 505 -13.66 -10.57 -15.58
N PRO A 506 -14.02 -11.82 -15.93
CA PRO A 506 -15.38 -12.32 -15.76
C PRO A 506 -15.81 -12.30 -14.30
N GLU A 507 -17.07 -11.99 -14.06
CA GLU A 507 -17.62 -11.91 -12.71
C GLU A 507 -17.56 -13.25 -11.97
N TRP A 508 -17.31 -13.20 -10.67
CA TRP A 508 -17.50 -14.39 -9.83
C TRP A 508 -18.95 -14.83 -9.80
N THR A 509 -19.14 -16.14 -9.94
CA THR A 509 -20.41 -16.82 -9.80
C THR A 509 -20.36 -17.72 -8.57
N PHE A 510 -21.45 -17.77 -7.82
CA PHE A 510 -21.60 -18.62 -6.65
C PHE A 510 -23.00 -19.25 -6.68
N PRO A 511 -23.14 -20.54 -6.33
CA PRO A 511 -24.44 -21.21 -6.26
C PRO A 511 -25.45 -20.52 -5.33
N GLY A 512 -24.96 -19.88 -4.25
CA GLY A 512 -25.78 -19.16 -3.28
C GLY A 512 -26.28 -17.78 -3.74
N ILE A 513 -25.99 -17.35 -4.97
CA ILE A 513 -26.50 -16.09 -5.52
C ILE A 513 -27.72 -16.37 -6.40
N VAL A 514 -28.85 -15.74 -6.06
CA VAL A 514 -30.10 -15.88 -6.81
C VAL A 514 -30.40 -14.60 -7.56
N TYR A 515 -30.70 -14.72 -8.85
CA TYR A 515 -31.13 -13.62 -9.71
C TYR A 515 -32.57 -13.82 -10.18
N THR A 516 -33.33 -12.73 -10.27
CA THR A 516 -34.67 -12.69 -10.87
C THR A 516 -34.75 -11.63 -11.96
N PRO A 517 -35.69 -11.74 -12.92
CA PRO A 517 -35.98 -10.66 -13.86
C PRO A 517 -36.34 -9.34 -13.15
N GLY A 518 -36.13 -8.21 -13.84
CA GLY A 518 -36.55 -6.88 -13.37
C GLY A 518 -38.05 -6.74 -13.13
N THR A 519 -38.44 -5.70 -12.39
CA THR A 519 -39.85 -5.49 -11.95
C THR A 519 -40.82 -5.16 -13.08
N VAL A 520 -40.31 -4.73 -14.24
CA VAL A 520 -41.10 -4.32 -15.40
C VAL A 520 -40.63 -5.08 -16.65
N ASN A 521 -41.57 -5.68 -17.38
CA ASN A 521 -41.35 -6.42 -18.63
C ASN A 521 -40.33 -7.60 -18.56
N GLY A 522 -39.83 -7.95 -17.37
CA GLY A 522 -38.87 -9.05 -17.18
C GLY A 522 -37.48 -8.80 -17.77
N TYR A 523 -37.12 -7.55 -18.06
CA TYR A 523 -35.78 -7.22 -18.56
C TYR A 523 -34.73 -7.17 -17.45
N GLY A 524 -33.47 -7.42 -17.80
CA GLY A 524 -32.34 -7.37 -16.87
C GLY A 524 -32.40 -8.44 -15.78
N GLN A 525 -31.49 -8.34 -14.80
CA GLN A 525 -31.40 -9.26 -13.68
C GLN A 525 -31.13 -8.50 -12.38
N MET A 526 -31.95 -8.78 -11.36
CA MET A 526 -31.81 -8.29 -10.00
C MET A 526 -31.28 -9.40 -9.10
N MET A 527 -30.31 -9.09 -8.25
CA MET A 527 -29.91 -10.03 -7.21
C MET A 527 -30.96 -10.04 -6.10
N MET A 528 -31.53 -11.20 -5.82
CA MET A 528 -32.60 -11.43 -4.83
C MET A 528 -32.19 -12.39 -3.70
N GLY A 529 -30.98 -12.94 -3.76
CA GLY A 529 -30.42 -13.77 -2.70
C GLY A 529 -28.90 -13.74 -2.73
N PHE A 530 -28.29 -13.79 -1.54
CA PHE A 530 -26.85 -13.89 -1.35
C PHE A 530 -26.59 -14.77 -0.12
N ASP A 531 -26.37 -16.05 -0.36
CA ASP A 531 -26.00 -17.06 0.63
C ASP A 531 -24.66 -17.71 0.25
N VAL A 532 -23.63 -16.86 0.13
CA VAL A 532 -22.26 -17.29 -0.18
C VAL A 532 -21.52 -17.51 1.13
N PRO A 533 -20.93 -18.70 1.37
CA PRO A 533 -20.10 -18.93 2.55
C PRO A 533 -18.97 -17.91 2.64
N LYS A 534 -18.71 -17.41 3.86
CA LYS A 534 -17.65 -16.42 4.09
C LYS A 534 -16.29 -16.87 3.55
N GLN A 535 -15.98 -18.15 3.72
CA GLN A 535 -14.70 -18.74 3.28
C GLN A 535 -14.57 -18.72 1.75
N ASP A 536 -15.63 -19.07 1.02
CA ASP A 536 -15.63 -19.09 -0.45
C ASP A 536 -15.38 -17.69 -1.03
N LEU A 537 -16.02 -16.66 -0.45
CA LEU A 537 -15.76 -15.28 -0.86
C LEU A 537 -14.37 -14.81 -0.44
N GLU A 538 -13.89 -15.20 0.75
CA GLU A 538 -12.54 -14.88 1.21
C GLU A 538 -11.46 -15.47 0.29
N ASP A 539 -11.66 -16.70 -0.19
CA ASP A 539 -10.77 -17.34 -1.16
C ASP A 539 -10.73 -16.56 -2.49
N LYS A 540 -11.86 -16.00 -2.95
CA LYS A 540 -11.90 -15.11 -4.12
C LYS A 540 -11.26 -13.75 -3.87
N LEU A 541 -11.42 -13.17 -2.69
CA LEU A 541 -10.80 -11.89 -2.34
C LEU A 541 -9.27 -11.99 -2.29
N ILE A 542 -8.73 -13.06 -1.70
CA ILE A 542 -7.28 -13.26 -1.62
C ILE A 542 -6.67 -13.67 -2.98
N GLU A 543 -7.43 -14.36 -3.83
CA GLU A 543 -7.08 -14.64 -5.23
C GLU A 543 -7.01 -13.32 -6.04
N GLU A 544 -8.02 -12.47 -5.93
CA GLU A 544 -8.04 -11.17 -6.60
C GLU A 544 -6.90 -10.27 -6.13
N SER A 545 -6.58 -10.32 -4.83
CA SER A 545 -5.44 -9.60 -4.26
C SER A 545 -4.11 -10.06 -4.86
N SER A 546 -3.94 -11.36 -5.17
CA SER A 546 -2.74 -11.83 -5.89
C SER A 546 -2.63 -11.32 -7.32
N TYR A 547 -3.75 -11.02 -7.99
CA TYR A 547 -3.71 -10.51 -9.36
C TYR A 547 -3.57 -9.00 -9.40
N GLU A 548 -4.31 -8.30 -8.54
CA GLU A 548 -4.34 -6.86 -8.50
C GLU A 548 -3.09 -6.29 -7.84
N LEU A 549 -2.73 -6.80 -6.65
CA LEU A 549 -1.70 -6.24 -5.77
C LEU A 549 -0.36 -6.97 -5.85
N ALA A 550 -0.16 -7.83 -6.88
CA ALA A 550 1.06 -8.61 -7.02
C ALA A 550 2.31 -7.73 -6.84
N PHE A 551 3.22 -8.20 -5.99
CA PHE A 551 4.54 -7.62 -5.71
C PHE A 551 4.54 -6.38 -4.81
N GLU A 552 3.39 -5.88 -4.36
CA GLU A 552 3.29 -4.56 -3.72
C GLU A 552 3.63 -4.52 -2.21
N GLY A 553 4.08 -5.64 -1.63
CA GLY A 553 4.66 -5.64 -0.28
C GLY A 553 3.69 -6.04 0.84
N GLU A 554 2.64 -6.79 0.52
CA GLU A 554 1.60 -7.15 1.51
C GLU A 554 1.28 -8.65 1.53
N ARG A 555 1.81 -9.43 0.58
CA ARG A 555 1.33 -10.80 0.37
C ARG A 555 1.57 -11.73 1.57
N TRP A 556 2.72 -11.62 2.23
CA TRP A 556 3.03 -12.41 3.43
C TRP A 556 2.08 -12.10 4.59
N SER A 557 1.84 -10.80 4.84
CA SER A 557 0.90 -10.31 5.84
C SER A 557 -0.49 -10.92 5.61
N ASP A 558 -0.96 -10.90 4.37
CA ASP A 558 -2.25 -11.51 4.03
C ASP A 558 -2.30 -13.00 4.33
N LEU A 559 -1.38 -13.76 3.76
CA LEU A 559 -1.42 -15.22 3.88
C LEU A 559 -1.32 -15.67 5.34
N THR A 560 -0.45 -15.04 6.12
CA THR A 560 -0.31 -15.33 7.55
C THR A 560 -1.56 -14.94 8.35
N ARG A 561 -2.15 -13.78 8.09
CA ARG A 561 -3.36 -13.32 8.78
C ARG A 561 -4.56 -14.23 8.50
N ILE A 562 -4.75 -14.64 7.24
CA ILE A 562 -5.82 -15.60 6.88
C ILE A 562 -5.56 -16.96 7.52
N ALA A 563 -4.33 -17.50 7.41
CA ALA A 563 -3.98 -18.79 8.01
C ALA A 563 -4.23 -18.79 9.53
N ARG A 564 -3.89 -17.71 10.25
CA ARG A 564 -4.16 -17.55 11.68
C ARG A 564 -5.65 -17.50 11.98
N ARG A 565 -6.40 -16.68 11.25
CA ARG A 565 -7.85 -16.53 11.43
C ARG A 565 -8.59 -17.85 11.22
N ARG A 566 -8.19 -18.63 10.20
CA ARG A 566 -8.74 -19.95 9.91
C ARG A 566 -8.24 -21.04 10.86
N ASN A 567 -7.19 -20.76 11.65
CA ASN A 567 -6.41 -21.77 12.36
C ASN A 567 -5.96 -22.90 11.42
N ASP A 568 -5.51 -22.52 10.22
CA ASP A 568 -5.11 -23.43 9.15
C ASP A 568 -3.74 -23.05 8.58
N PRO A 569 -2.65 -23.66 9.11
CA PRO A 569 -1.30 -23.45 8.59
C PRO A 569 -1.12 -23.88 7.13
N ALA A 570 -1.91 -24.84 6.65
CA ALA A 570 -1.78 -25.34 5.28
C ALA A 570 -2.09 -24.23 4.25
N PHE A 571 -3.00 -23.31 4.58
CA PHE A 571 -3.32 -22.17 3.73
C PHE A 571 -2.10 -21.35 3.30
N LEU A 572 -1.15 -21.12 4.21
CA LEU A 572 0.12 -20.44 3.92
C LEU A 572 1.13 -21.42 3.31
N ALA A 573 1.31 -22.58 3.94
CA ALA A 573 2.35 -23.54 3.59
C ALA A 573 2.20 -24.05 2.15
N ASP A 574 0.97 -24.29 1.70
CA ASP A 574 0.67 -24.80 0.35
C ASP A 574 0.98 -23.77 -0.73
N LYS A 575 0.70 -22.48 -0.49
CA LYS A 575 0.99 -21.43 -1.47
C LYS A 575 2.49 -21.25 -1.67
N VAL A 576 3.27 -21.26 -0.58
CA VAL A 576 4.74 -21.22 -0.64
C VAL A 576 5.28 -22.50 -1.28
N TYR A 577 4.73 -23.66 -0.93
CA TYR A 577 5.09 -24.94 -1.54
C TYR A 577 4.90 -24.93 -3.05
N GLU A 578 3.75 -24.47 -3.55
CA GLU A 578 3.44 -24.40 -4.98
C GLU A 578 4.41 -23.49 -5.73
N LYS A 579 4.80 -22.34 -5.15
CA LYS A 579 5.85 -21.47 -5.70
C LYS A 579 7.14 -22.25 -5.91
N LEU A 580 7.63 -22.88 -4.84
CA LEU A 580 8.92 -23.58 -4.84
C LEU A 580 8.88 -24.83 -5.74
N LEU A 581 7.76 -25.55 -5.75
CA LEU A 581 7.55 -26.72 -6.59
C LEU A 581 7.61 -26.33 -8.07
N LYS A 582 6.89 -25.28 -8.49
CA LYS A 582 6.93 -24.77 -9.87
C LYS A 582 8.31 -24.24 -10.27
N ALA A 583 9.11 -23.77 -9.31
CA ALA A 583 10.50 -23.38 -9.51
C ALA A 583 11.47 -24.58 -9.57
N ASN A 584 10.98 -25.83 -9.47
CA ASN A 584 11.79 -27.04 -9.33
C ASN A 584 12.78 -26.99 -8.16
N ASN A 585 12.42 -26.27 -7.08
CA ASN A 585 13.27 -26.16 -5.91
C ASN A 585 13.19 -27.46 -5.07
N PRO A 586 14.32 -28.17 -4.86
CA PRO A 586 14.31 -29.44 -4.15
C PRO A 586 13.88 -29.32 -2.68
N LYS A 587 13.88 -28.11 -2.11
CA LYS A 587 13.48 -27.82 -0.73
C LYS A 587 11.97 -27.64 -0.55
N ALA A 588 11.17 -27.63 -1.62
CA ALA A 588 9.73 -27.34 -1.54
C ALA A 588 9.02 -28.14 -0.44
N GLY A 589 9.20 -29.47 -0.39
CA GLY A 589 8.58 -30.33 0.63
C GLY A 589 9.06 -30.06 2.06
N ALA A 590 10.34 -29.73 2.24
CA ALA A 590 10.91 -29.37 3.54
C ALA A 590 10.37 -28.02 4.04
N VAL A 591 10.28 -27.02 3.15
CA VAL A 591 9.70 -25.71 3.46
C VAL A 591 8.22 -25.84 3.83
N ARG A 592 7.45 -26.61 3.06
CA ARG A 592 6.05 -26.90 3.39
C ARG A 592 5.92 -27.48 4.79
N SER A 593 6.68 -28.53 5.08
CA SER A 593 6.67 -29.20 6.38
C SER A 593 7.04 -28.26 7.53
N LYS A 594 8.02 -27.37 7.31
CA LYS A 594 8.42 -26.34 8.27
C LYS A 594 7.30 -25.34 8.54
N LEU A 595 6.63 -24.85 7.49
CA LEU A 595 5.56 -23.86 7.59
C LEU A 595 4.25 -24.41 8.16
N MET A 596 4.11 -25.73 8.33
CA MET A 596 2.96 -26.30 9.05
C MET A 596 2.96 -25.96 10.55
N ASP A 597 4.11 -25.58 11.12
CA ASP A 597 4.21 -25.07 12.49
C ASP A 597 4.28 -23.53 12.47
N PRO A 598 3.26 -22.82 13.01
CA PRO A 598 3.25 -21.35 13.08
C PRO A 598 4.46 -20.71 13.76
N LYS A 599 5.19 -21.43 14.62
CA LYS A 599 6.44 -20.92 15.23
C LYS A 599 7.51 -20.63 14.18
N ASN A 600 7.50 -21.34 13.06
CA ASN A 600 8.45 -21.16 11.97
C ASN A 600 8.06 -20.04 10.99
N TRP A 601 6.97 -19.33 11.25
CA TRP A 601 6.56 -18.17 10.44
C TRP A 601 7.31 -16.90 10.82
N TYR A 602 8.04 -16.91 11.92
CA TYR A 602 8.80 -15.78 12.42
C TYR A 602 10.29 -15.94 12.10
N LEU A 603 10.92 -14.82 11.79
CA LEU A 603 12.37 -14.70 11.62
C LEU A 603 13.04 -14.70 13.00
N PRO A 604 14.30 -15.14 13.08
CA PRO A 604 15.04 -15.07 14.33
C PRO A 604 15.22 -13.60 14.75
N PHE A 605 14.91 -13.28 16.00
CA PHE A 605 15.10 -11.94 16.54
C PHE A 605 16.51 -11.80 17.11
N LYS A 606 17.35 -10.98 16.48
CA LYS A 606 18.67 -10.58 16.98
C LYS A 606 18.97 -9.13 16.62
N ILE A 607 19.45 -8.35 17.58
CA ILE A 607 19.91 -6.97 17.35
C ILE A 607 21.43 -7.01 17.08
N ASN A 608 21.90 -6.33 16.04
CA ASN A 608 23.31 -6.33 15.63
C ASN A 608 24.07 -5.06 16.08
#